data_AF-A0A642KWC6-F1
#
_entry.id   AF-A0A642KWC6-F1
#
_cell.length_a   1.000
_cell.length_b   1.000
_cell.length_c   1.000
_cell.angle_alpha   90.00
_cell.angle_beta   90.00
_cell.angle_gamma   90.00
#
_symmetry.space_group_name_H-M   'P 1'
#
loop_
_entity.id
_entity.type
_entity.pdbx_description
1 polymer ?
#
loop_
_entity_poly.entity_id
_entity_poly.type
_entity_poly.pdbx_seq_one_letter_code
_entity_poly.pdbx_strand_id
1 'polypeptide(L)'
;LKAYLEMFEFYGVPFTDFMKEHMWISDFGLGDFEHAGMAGVFWVNDPVNRHFGHEIYLLPGQMIPEHRHVATPEYPAKFESWMVRNGSAYNFGIGDPTPNPPALPESQKEAITVSNFTYMKVGDILPLKELLSPHFLRAGDNGAIISEFGTYQDGNGLKFTNQKAVFTDVLRP
;
A
#
# COMPACT_ATOMS: atom_id res chain seq x y z
N LEU A 1 -7.91 -11.50 8.54
CA LEU A 1 -8.56 -12.27 7.45
C LEU A 1 -10.04 -11.95 7.29
N LYS A 2 -10.89 -12.23 8.30
CA LYS A 2 -12.35 -12.01 8.22
C LYS A 2 -12.77 -10.66 7.63
N ALA A 3 -12.20 -9.55 8.12
CA ALA A 3 -12.51 -8.20 7.61
C ALA A 3 -12.25 -8.01 6.11
N TYR A 4 -11.22 -8.64 5.55
CA TYR A 4 -10.95 -8.57 4.10
C TYR A 4 -11.91 -9.46 3.30
N LEU A 5 -12.33 -10.61 3.85
CA LEU A 5 -13.37 -11.42 3.21
C LEU A 5 -14.70 -10.68 3.15
N GLU A 6 -15.05 -9.94 4.21
CA GLU A 6 -16.23 -9.07 4.25
C GLU A 6 -16.11 -7.91 3.24
N MET A 7 -14.93 -7.31 3.09
CA MET A 7 -14.66 -6.32 2.03
C MET A 7 -14.85 -6.93 0.62
N PHE A 8 -14.34 -8.14 0.40
CA PHE A 8 -14.47 -8.82 -0.89
C PHE A 8 -15.92 -9.10 -1.22
N GLU A 9 -16.71 -9.59 -0.24
CA GLU A 9 -18.15 -9.76 -0.39
C GLU A 9 -18.85 -8.42 -0.70
N PHE A 10 -18.54 -7.37 0.06
CA PHE A 10 -19.12 -6.03 -0.12
C PHE A 10 -18.88 -5.47 -1.53
N TYR A 11 -17.68 -5.66 -2.09
CA TYR A 11 -17.32 -5.17 -3.43
C TYR A 11 -17.55 -6.20 -4.55
N GLY A 12 -18.07 -7.39 -4.25
CA GLY A 12 -18.27 -8.45 -5.24
C GLY A 12 -16.97 -9.01 -5.83
N VAL A 13 -15.87 -8.96 -5.07
CA VAL A 13 -14.57 -9.51 -5.47
C VAL A 13 -14.52 -11.00 -5.11
N PRO A 14 -14.26 -11.90 -6.07
CA PRO A 14 -14.15 -13.32 -5.78
C PRO A 14 -12.86 -13.62 -5.01
N PHE A 15 -12.96 -14.32 -3.87
CA PHE A 15 -11.79 -14.84 -3.15
C PHE A 15 -11.34 -16.17 -3.78
N THR A 16 -10.45 -16.06 -4.77
CA THR A 16 -9.98 -17.18 -5.58
C THR A 16 -9.03 -18.11 -4.82
N ASP A 17 -8.78 -19.31 -5.35
CA ASP A 17 -7.81 -20.24 -4.75
C ASP A 17 -6.38 -19.67 -4.78
N PHE A 18 -6.03 -18.90 -5.82
CA PHE A 18 -4.77 -18.15 -5.84
C PHE A 18 -4.67 -17.17 -4.68
N MET A 19 -5.73 -16.41 -4.39
CA MET A 19 -5.73 -15.48 -3.26
C MET A 19 -5.67 -16.24 -1.92
N LYS A 20 -6.34 -17.39 -1.78
CA LYS A 20 -6.23 -18.22 -0.57
C LYS A 20 -4.80 -18.65 -0.29
N GLU A 21 -4.04 -18.97 -1.34
CA GLU A 21 -2.66 -19.42 -1.22
C GLU A 21 -1.66 -18.27 -1.09
N HIS A 22 -1.86 -17.15 -1.79
CA HIS A 22 -0.83 -16.12 -1.94
C HIS A 22 -1.14 -14.80 -1.24
N MET A 23 -2.38 -14.52 -0.84
CA MET A 23 -2.70 -13.31 -0.08
C MET A 23 -1.97 -13.32 1.25
N TRP A 24 -1.43 -12.16 1.62
CA TRP A 24 -0.78 -11.91 2.89
C TRP A 24 -1.49 -10.77 3.61
N ILE A 25 -1.30 -10.69 4.92
CA ILE A 25 -1.79 -9.58 5.75
C ILE A 25 -0.62 -9.06 6.58
N SER A 26 -0.45 -7.75 6.63
CA SER A 26 0.58 -7.12 7.45
C SER A 26 -0.02 -6.06 8.35
N ASP A 27 0.37 -6.06 9.61
CA ASP A 27 0.27 -4.92 10.53
C ASP A 27 1.60 -4.14 10.62
N PHE A 28 2.55 -4.51 9.76
CA PHE A 28 3.91 -4.02 9.73
C PHE A 28 4.67 -4.13 11.06
N GLY A 29 4.29 -5.06 11.95
CA GLY A 29 4.88 -5.19 13.27
C GLY A 29 4.58 -4.02 14.22
N LEU A 30 3.60 -3.18 13.88
CA LEU A 30 3.27 -1.96 14.62
C LEU A 30 2.23 -2.19 15.73
N GLY A 31 1.48 -3.30 15.70
CA GLY A 31 0.43 -3.58 16.68
C GLY A 31 -0.80 -2.66 16.59
N ASP A 32 -0.91 -1.85 15.53
CA ASP A 32 -2.03 -0.92 15.27
C ASP A 32 -2.72 -1.25 13.94
N PHE A 33 -3.07 -2.53 13.76
CA PHE A 33 -3.57 -3.06 12.50
C PHE A 33 -4.78 -2.31 11.93
N GLU A 34 -5.71 -1.86 12.80
CA GLU A 34 -6.93 -1.17 12.37
C GLU A 34 -6.63 0.13 11.61
N HIS A 35 -5.52 0.78 11.93
CA HIS A 35 -5.16 2.08 11.36
C HIS A 35 -3.93 2.02 10.45
N ALA A 36 -2.93 1.22 10.77
CA ALA A 36 -1.69 1.02 10.02
C ALA A 36 -1.49 -0.47 9.69
N GLY A 37 -1.85 -0.85 8.47
CA GLY A 37 -1.86 -2.24 8.04
C GLY A 37 -2.39 -2.36 6.62
N MET A 38 -2.30 -3.57 6.06
CA MET A 38 -2.94 -3.89 4.78
C MET A 38 -3.04 -5.40 4.56
N ALA A 39 -3.85 -5.80 3.60
CA ALA A 39 -3.65 -7.07 2.93
C ALA A 39 -3.17 -6.82 1.51
N GLY A 40 -2.52 -7.82 0.92
CA GLY A 40 -2.13 -7.74 -0.47
C GLY A 40 -1.90 -9.09 -1.11
N VAL A 41 -1.85 -9.07 -2.44
CA VAL A 41 -1.51 -10.22 -3.28
C VAL A 41 -0.53 -9.74 -4.34
N PHE A 42 0.66 -10.31 -4.41
CA PHE A 42 1.53 -10.13 -5.57
C PHE A 42 1.05 -11.07 -6.67
N TRP A 43 0.38 -10.51 -7.68
CA TRP A 43 -0.01 -11.25 -8.89
C TRP A 43 1.24 -11.67 -9.69
N VAL A 44 2.21 -10.76 -9.76
CA VAL A 44 3.50 -10.97 -10.43
C VAL A 44 4.57 -10.21 -9.64
N ASN A 45 5.70 -10.85 -9.37
CA ASN A 45 6.92 -10.19 -8.92
C ASN A 45 8.13 -10.86 -9.56
N ASP A 46 8.39 -10.54 -10.83
CA ASP A 46 9.38 -11.21 -11.67
C ASP A 46 10.72 -10.46 -11.65
N PRO A 47 11.79 -11.02 -11.04
CA PRO A 47 13.10 -10.36 -10.99
C PRO A 47 13.82 -10.34 -12.35
N VAL A 48 13.53 -11.29 -13.24
CA VAL A 48 14.22 -11.44 -14.53
C VAL A 48 13.71 -10.40 -15.53
N ASN A 49 12.40 -10.32 -15.70
CA ASN A 49 11.78 -9.36 -16.62
C ASN A 49 11.47 -8.01 -15.96
N ARG A 50 11.72 -7.88 -14.65
CA ARG A 50 11.47 -6.69 -13.82
C ARG A 50 10.02 -6.22 -13.85
N HIS A 51 9.08 -7.15 -13.92
CA HIS A 51 7.64 -6.89 -13.98
C HIS A 51 7.02 -7.07 -12.59
N PHE A 52 6.20 -6.12 -12.17
CA PHE A 52 5.45 -6.21 -10.93
C PHE A 52 3.96 -5.88 -11.09
N GLY A 53 3.13 -6.68 -10.45
CA GLY A 53 1.68 -6.48 -10.34
C GLY A 53 1.20 -6.91 -8.96
N HIS A 54 0.48 -6.03 -8.27
CA HIS A 54 0.07 -6.20 -6.88
C HIS A 54 -1.35 -5.68 -6.68
N GLU A 55 -2.14 -6.37 -5.87
CA GLU A 55 -3.38 -5.83 -5.34
C GLU A 55 -3.17 -5.43 -3.90
N ILE A 56 -3.51 -4.19 -3.58
CA ILE A 56 -3.54 -3.61 -2.25
C ILE A 56 -5.00 -3.60 -1.76
N TYR A 57 -5.21 -4.09 -0.54
CA TYR A 57 -6.49 -4.03 0.15
C TYR A 57 -6.32 -3.25 1.44
N LEU A 58 -7.04 -2.12 1.55
CA LEU A 58 -7.04 -1.26 2.73
C LEU A 58 -8.45 -1.15 3.29
N LEU A 59 -8.62 -1.51 4.57
CA LEU A 59 -9.87 -1.34 5.31
C LEU A 59 -10.24 0.16 5.44
N PRO A 60 -11.49 0.50 5.81
CA PRO A 60 -11.91 1.88 6.04
C PRO A 60 -10.93 2.71 6.86
N GLY A 61 -10.39 3.77 6.26
CA GLY A 61 -9.43 4.68 6.92
C GLY A 61 -8.03 4.11 7.19
N GLN A 62 -7.77 2.84 6.89
CA GLN A 62 -6.48 2.18 7.08
C GLN A 62 -5.42 2.77 6.13
N MET A 63 -4.17 2.79 6.58
CA MET A 63 -3.03 3.24 5.78
C MET A 63 -1.89 2.22 5.71
N ILE A 64 -1.12 2.32 4.64
CA ILE A 64 0.23 1.75 4.57
C ILE A 64 1.17 2.78 5.23
N PRO A 65 2.09 2.39 6.13
CA PRO A 65 3.08 3.31 6.69
C PRO A 65 3.90 4.02 5.59
N GLU A 66 4.29 5.27 5.82
CA GLU A 66 5.15 6.00 4.88
C GLU A 66 6.42 5.22 4.57
N HIS A 67 6.71 5.08 3.29
CA HIS A 67 7.86 4.33 2.81
C HIS A 67 8.38 4.91 1.49
N ARG A 68 9.53 4.36 1.08
CA ARG A 68 10.12 4.54 -0.23
C ARG A 68 10.80 3.26 -0.68
N HIS A 69 11.06 3.18 -1.97
CA HIS A 69 11.85 2.12 -2.57
C HIS A 69 13.22 2.66 -2.97
N VAL A 70 14.27 1.96 -2.56
CA VAL A 70 15.66 2.26 -2.92
C VAL A 70 16.28 1.12 -3.72
N ALA A 71 17.35 1.41 -4.44
CA ALA A 71 18.11 0.39 -5.14
C ALA A 71 18.83 -0.53 -4.13
N THR A 72 19.01 -1.78 -4.54
CA THR A 72 19.82 -2.79 -3.85
C THR A 72 21.04 -3.14 -4.72
N PRO A 73 22.00 -3.95 -4.23
CA PRO A 73 23.13 -4.38 -5.06
C PRO A 73 22.69 -5.08 -6.35
N GLU A 74 21.59 -5.82 -6.31
CA GLU A 74 21.10 -6.62 -7.44
C GLU A 74 20.05 -5.90 -8.32
N TYR A 75 19.23 -5.00 -7.74
CA TYR A 75 18.08 -4.43 -8.45
C TYR A 75 18.00 -2.90 -8.33
N PRO A 76 17.56 -2.20 -9.39
CA PRO A 76 17.28 -0.77 -9.30
C PRO A 76 16.09 -0.50 -8.37
N ALA A 77 15.97 0.76 -7.93
CA ALA A 77 14.81 1.18 -7.16
C ALA A 77 13.51 0.96 -7.96
N LYS A 78 12.46 0.55 -7.25
CA LYS A 78 11.15 0.36 -7.85
C LYS A 78 10.51 1.69 -8.23
N PHE A 79 9.84 1.70 -9.37
CA PHE A 79 8.87 2.72 -9.76
C PHE A 79 7.50 2.08 -9.91
N GLU A 80 6.45 2.82 -9.56
CA GLU A 80 5.11 2.25 -9.44
C GLU A 80 4.00 3.25 -9.76
N SER A 81 2.80 2.73 -9.93
CA SER A 81 1.58 3.48 -10.18
C SER A 81 0.40 2.74 -9.57
N TRP A 82 -0.59 3.48 -9.09
CA TRP A 82 -1.74 2.94 -8.39
C TRP A 82 -3.02 3.28 -9.12
N MET A 83 -3.91 2.32 -9.27
CA MET A 83 -5.26 2.49 -9.81
C MET A 83 -6.29 2.06 -8.79
N VAL A 84 -7.20 2.95 -8.42
CA VAL A 84 -8.31 2.57 -7.52
C VAL A 84 -9.32 1.73 -8.30
N ARG A 85 -9.57 0.51 -7.82
CA ARG A 85 -10.58 -0.42 -8.35
C ARG A 85 -11.92 -0.29 -7.65
N ASN A 86 -11.88 -0.11 -6.33
CA ASN A 86 -13.06 -0.01 -5.48
C ASN A 86 -12.78 0.98 -4.34
N GLY A 87 -13.82 1.66 -3.87
CA GLY A 87 -13.70 2.65 -2.80
C GLY A 87 -12.95 3.91 -3.23
N SER A 88 -12.06 4.40 -2.37
CA SER A 88 -11.27 5.62 -2.63
C SER A 88 -10.00 5.62 -1.79
N ALA A 89 -8.99 6.36 -2.21
CA ALA A 89 -7.73 6.46 -1.49
C ALA A 89 -7.15 7.88 -1.55
N TYR A 90 -6.46 8.27 -0.50
CA TYR A 90 -5.59 9.43 -0.47
C TYR A 90 -4.16 8.95 -0.75
N ASN A 91 -3.59 9.36 -1.87
CA ASN A 91 -2.20 9.07 -2.24
C ASN A 91 -1.33 10.26 -1.84
N PHE A 92 -0.55 10.07 -0.79
CA PHE A 92 0.36 11.07 -0.24
C PHE A 92 1.75 10.92 -0.83
N GLY A 93 2.41 12.04 -1.11
CA GLY A 93 3.78 12.07 -1.61
C GLY A 93 4.41 13.46 -1.50
N ILE A 94 5.58 13.63 -2.10
CA ILE A 94 6.31 14.92 -2.08
C ILE A 94 5.53 16.07 -2.74
N GLY A 95 5.77 17.30 -2.30
CA GLY A 95 5.16 18.52 -2.84
C GLY A 95 4.59 19.43 -1.74
N ASP A 96 3.95 20.52 -2.16
CA ASP A 96 3.35 21.48 -1.22
C ASP A 96 2.16 20.84 -0.48
N PRO A 97 1.99 21.09 0.84
CA PRO A 97 0.90 20.51 1.61
C PRO A 97 -0.47 20.77 0.98
N THR A 98 -1.29 19.72 0.81
CA THR A 98 -2.68 19.88 0.38
C THR A 98 -3.52 20.26 1.61
N PRO A 99 -4.38 21.30 1.53
CA PRO A 99 -5.21 21.71 2.66
C PRO A 99 -6.27 20.64 3.02
N ASN A 100 -6.69 20.64 4.29
CA ASN A 100 -7.72 19.75 4.83
C ASN A 100 -7.40 18.24 4.65
N PRO A 101 -6.27 17.75 5.19
CA PRO A 101 -5.95 16.33 5.09
C PRO A 101 -6.98 15.45 5.82
N PRO A 102 -7.18 14.20 5.37
CA PRO A 102 -7.91 13.22 6.16
C PRO A 102 -7.22 13.02 7.52
N ALA A 103 -7.96 12.52 8.51
CA ALA A 103 -7.37 12.10 9.78
C ALA A 103 -6.33 11.00 9.54
N LEU A 104 -5.12 11.21 10.06
CA LEU A 104 -4.02 10.24 10.03
C LEU A 104 -3.88 9.57 11.40
N PRO A 105 -3.51 8.27 11.45
CA PRO A 105 -3.35 7.52 12.70
C PRO A 105 -2.32 8.16 13.63
N GLU A 106 -2.65 8.25 14.93
CA GLU A 106 -1.74 8.77 15.95
C GLU A 106 -0.41 8.00 15.96
N SER A 107 -0.47 6.68 15.79
CA SER A 107 0.68 5.78 15.79
C SER A 107 1.72 6.10 14.71
N GLN A 108 1.34 6.82 13.65
CA GLN A 108 2.23 7.17 12.54
C GLN A 108 2.66 8.64 12.52
N LYS A 109 2.08 9.50 13.36
CA LYS A 109 2.30 10.96 13.26
C LYS A 109 3.76 11.39 13.34
N GLU A 110 4.56 10.75 14.18
CA GLU A 110 5.98 11.08 14.35
C GLU A 110 6.85 10.64 13.15
N ALA A 111 6.33 9.76 12.29
CA ALA A 111 7.08 9.17 11.18
C ALA A 111 6.66 9.70 9.80
N ILE A 112 5.52 10.40 9.68
CA ILE A 112 5.05 10.94 8.41
C ILE A 112 5.78 12.24 8.09
N THR A 113 6.38 12.30 6.91
CA THR A 113 7.16 13.45 6.42
C THR A 113 6.51 14.16 5.24
N VAL A 114 5.60 13.48 4.53
CA VAL A 114 4.87 14.08 3.40
C VAL A 114 3.43 14.49 3.76
N SER A 115 2.95 15.57 3.13
CA SER A 115 1.60 16.10 3.37
C SER A 115 0.89 16.59 2.11
N ASN A 116 1.52 16.50 0.93
CA ASN A 116 0.79 16.64 -0.33
C ASN A 116 0.06 15.34 -0.61
N PHE A 117 -1.22 15.42 -0.97
CA PHE A 117 -1.98 14.25 -1.40
C PHE A 117 -2.90 14.54 -2.57
N THR A 118 -3.19 13.48 -3.32
CA THR A 118 -4.27 13.40 -4.31
C THR A 118 -5.36 12.47 -3.80
N TYR A 119 -6.61 12.92 -3.78
CA TYR A 119 -7.76 12.06 -3.50
C TYR A 119 -8.19 11.34 -4.78
N MET A 120 -8.07 10.02 -4.77
CA MET A 120 -8.30 9.12 -5.90
C MET A 120 -9.62 8.36 -5.72
N LYS A 121 -10.41 8.32 -6.79
CA LYS A 121 -11.67 7.56 -6.91
C LYS A 121 -11.48 6.41 -7.89
N VAL A 122 -12.45 5.49 -7.93
CA VAL A 122 -12.45 4.37 -8.88
C VAL A 122 -12.14 4.82 -10.30
N GLY A 123 -11.14 4.19 -10.92
CA GLY A 123 -10.66 4.50 -12.26
C GLY A 123 -9.53 5.53 -12.32
N ASP A 124 -9.29 6.30 -11.25
CA ASP A 124 -8.14 7.19 -11.18
C ASP A 124 -6.85 6.39 -11.08
N ILE A 125 -5.86 6.82 -11.86
CA ILE A 125 -4.51 6.25 -11.89
C ILE A 125 -3.52 7.36 -11.55
N LEU A 126 -2.60 7.09 -10.63
CA LEU A 126 -1.55 8.03 -10.26
C LEU A 126 -0.19 7.31 -10.20
N PRO A 127 0.82 7.76 -10.96
CA PRO A 127 2.18 7.28 -10.81
C PRO A 127 2.86 7.91 -9.58
N LEU A 128 3.88 7.22 -9.04
CA LEU A 128 4.82 7.82 -8.11
C LEU A 128 5.40 9.10 -8.71
N LYS A 129 5.45 10.18 -7.91
CA LYS A 129 5.85 11.50 -8.43
C LYS A 129 7.30 11.54 -8.88
N GLU A 130 8.19 10.97 -8.07
CA GLU A 130 9.63 10.93 -8.33
C GLU A 130 10.19 9.62 -7.79
N LEU A 131 11.16 9.02 -8.50
CA LEU A 131 11.87 7.84 -8.02
C LEU A 131 12.49 8.12 -6.65
N LEU A 132 12.47 7.13 -5.74
CA LEU A 132 12.97 7.24 -4.36
C LEU A 132 12.15 8.15 -3.42
N SER A 133 11.09 8.79 -3.91
CA SER A 133 10.31 9.71 -3.09
C SER A 133 9.46 8.98 -2.04
N PRO A 134 9.38 9.51 -0.81
CA PRO A 134 8.49 8.98 0.22
C PRO A 134 7.03 9.15 -0.19
N HIS A 135 6.22 8.14 0.11
CA HIS A 135 4.81 8.13 -0.19
C HIS A 135 4.05 7.16 0.74
N PHE A 136 2.74 7.31 0.76
CA PHE A 136 1.83 6.32 1.35
C PHE A 136 0.42 6.43 0.79
N LEU A 137 -0.35 5.36 0.99
CA LEU A 137 -1.78 5.32 0.70
C LEU A 137 -2.57 5.22 2.00
N ARG A 138 -3.65 6.00 2.10
CA ARG A 138 -4.68 5.86 3.14
C ARG A 138 -6.03 5.69 2.46
N ALA A 139 -6.76 4.64 2.79
CA ALA A 139 -8.11 4.44 2.26
C ALA A 139 -9.08 5.53 2.71
N GLY A 140 -10.13 5.76 1.94
CA GLY A 140 -11.31 6.52 2.37
C GLY A 140 -12.23 5.72 3.29
N ASP A 141 -13.43 6.24 3.53
CA ASP A 141 -14.34 5.75 4.57
C ASP A 141 -14.97 4.39 4.28
N ASN A 142 -14.89 3.92 3.03
CA ASN A 142 -15.38 2.60 2.61
C ASN A 142 -14.23 1.61 2.28
N GLY A 143 -13.01 1.92 2.71
CA GLY A 143 -11.82 1.15 2.32
C GLY A 143 -11.42 1.41 0.86
N ALA A 144 -10.43 0.65 0.39
CA ALA A 144 -9.96 0.71 -0.99
C ALA A 144 -9.43 -0.65 -1.46
N ILE A 145 -9.70 -0.95 -2.73
CA ILE A 145 -8.97 -1.97 -3.50
C ILE A 145 -8.19 -1.22 -4.57
N ILE A 146 -6.88 -1.41 -4.61
CA ILE A 146 -5.96 -0.63 -5.44
C ILE A 146 -5.06 -1.60 -6.17
N SER A 147 -5.10 -1.55 -7.51
CA SER A 147 -4.13 -2.27 -8.32
C SER A 147 -2.87 -1.43 -8.44
N GLU A 148 -1.74 -2.03 -8.12
CA GLU A 148 -0.43 -1.43 -8.23
C GLU A 148 0.34 -2.10 -9.37
N PHE A 149 0.86 -1.26 -10.26
CA PHE A 149 1.69 -1.64 -11.39
C PHE A 149 3.08 -1.07 -11.16
N GLY A 150 4.12 -1.85 -11.41
CA GLY A 150 5.47 -1.32 -11.22
C GLY A 150 6.55 -2.17 -11.85
N THR A 151 7.78 -1.77 -11.55
CA THR A 151 8.95 -2.63 -11.72
C THR A 151 9.10 -3.58 -10.54
N TYR A 152 9.91 -4.63 -10.69
CA TYR A 152 10.20 -5.61 -9.64
C TYR A 152 10.36 -5.01 -8.23
N GLN A 153 9.68 -5.64 -7.27
CA GLN A 153 9.73 -5.31 -5.85
C GLN A 153 10.80 -6.16 -5.17
N ASP A 154 11.95 -5.57 -4.90
CA ASP A 154 12.93 -6.13 -3.98
C ASP A 154 12.58 -5.71 -2.54
N GLY A 155 12.25 -6.69 -1.70
CA GLY A 155 11.95 -6.47 -0.28
C GLY A 155 13.10 -5.80 0.48
N ASN A 156 14.35 -6.04 0.09
CA ASN A 156 15.51 -5.38 0.70
C ASN A 156 15.59 -3.89 0.35
N GLY A 157 14.95 -3.48 -0.76
CA GLY A 157 14.83 -2.10 -1.21
C GLY A 157 13.68 -1.32 -0.57
N LEU A 158 12.74 -1.99 0.11
CA LEU A 158 11.66 -1.33 0.85
C LEU A 158 12.19 -0.68 2.14
N LYS A 159 11.95 0.62 2.29
CA LYS A 159 12.36 1.38 3.48
C LYS A 159 11.19 2.19 4.01
N PHE A 160 10.68 1.78 5.17
CA PHE A 160 9.71 2.56 5.92
C PHE A 160 10.40 3.77 6.58
N THR A 161 9.70 4.90 6.63
CA THR A 161 10.14 6.06 7.40
C THR A 161 10.03 5.74 8.90
N ASN A 162 8.94 5.10 9.34
CA ASN A 162 8.81 4.56 10.68
C ASN A 162 9.75 3.36 10.86
N GLN A 163 10.86 3.54 11.61
CA GLN A 163 11.88 2.50 11.79
C GLN A 163 11.41 1.28 12.61
N LYS A 164 10.23 1.36 13.25
CA LYS A 164 9.62 0.20 13.91
C LYS A 164 8.83 -0.68 12.93
N ALA A 165 8.46 -0.14 11.77
CA ALA A 165 7.66 -0.85 10.79
C ALA A 165 8.53 -1.84 10.01
N VAL A 166 8.05 -3.08 9.92
CA VAL A 166 8.70 -4.17 9.18
C VAL A 166 7.63 -4.95 8.46
N PHE A 167 7.85 -5.31 7.20
CA PHE A 167 6.91 -6.19 6.51
C PHE A 167 6.88 -7.56 7.19
N THR A 168 5.69 -7.95 7.66
CA THR A 168 5.42 -9.25 8.30
C THR A 168 4.12 -9.82 7.71
N ASP A 169 4.09 -11.11 7.38
CA ASP A 169 2.85 -11.77 7.00
C ASP A 169 2.23 -12.47 8.22
N VAL A 170 1.18 -11.87 8.78
CA VAL A 170 0.51 -12.40 9.98
C VAL A 170 -0.35 -13.63 9.69
N LEU A 171 -0.59 -13.97 8.42
CA LEU A 171 -1.24 -15.24 8.06
C LEU A 171 -0.26 -16.43 8.14
N ARG A 172 1.04 -16.16 8.02
CA ARG A 172 2.13 -17.15 7.98
C ARG A 172 3.32 -16.62 8.79
N PRO A 173 3.16 -16.55 10.14
CA PRO A 173 4.14 -15.94 11.04
C PRO A 173 5.43 -16.75 11.18
#